data_AF-A0A2A9P1M7-F1
#
_entry.id   AF-A0A2A9P1M7-F1
#
_cell.length_a   1.000
_cell.length_b   1.000
_cell.length_c   1.000
_cell.angle_alpha   90.00
_cell.angle_beta   90.00
_cell.angle_gamma   90.00
#
_symmetry.space_group_name_H-M   'P 1'
#
loop_
_entity.id
_entity.type
_entity.pdbx_description
1 polymer ?
#
loop_
_entity_poly.entity_id
_entity_poly.type
_entity_poly.pdbx_seq_one_letter_code
_entity_poly.pdbx_strand_id
1 'polypeptide(L)'
;MSPSPHNFSYNIRWVELTFTSPSITEQLLSPERESGNISYNDYQLATRFLPASHRHYRYIGALSPIPVVYAFRKPSWSLTKTCTLLSLGCLAGSMIGHSLSILKHYKFVRAIENPVGFSRAFNNIQNRIGGVVPQGPVIVRVSEQDDLQSSDMHGTMELSPAQPNNTSPTSGPTATKPLSKWDQIRADSARSTPASSWDAIRQTHEMARLAKSGIPVKTSPQESQSNDRSTEQAEFDALLERERRMSGGGGGDTTT
;
A
#
# COMPACT_ATOMS: atom_id res chain seq x y z
N MET A 1 2.77 9.42 30.98
CA MET A 1 2.33 9.63 29.59
C MET A 1 1.17 8.69 29.35
N SER A 2 -0.05 9.20 29.28
CA SER A 2 -1.22 8.36 28.97
C SER A 2 -1.13 7.92 27.50
N PRO A 3 -1.41 6.65 27.18
CA PRO A 3 -1.46 6.20 25.79
C PRO A 3 -2.52 7.03 25.06
N SER A 4 -2.13 7.70 23.96
CA SER A 4 -3.08 8.44 23.14
C SER A 4 -4.12 7.45 22.59
N PRO A 5 -5.42 7.77 22.63
CA PRO A 5 -6.46 6.90 22.10
C PRO A 5 -6.14 6.52 20.66
N HIS A 6 -6.17 5.22 20.36
CA HIS A 6 -5.86 4.69 19.03
C HIS A 6 -7.01 4.99 18.06
N ASN A 7 -6.98 6.20 17.50
CA ASN A 7 -7.93 6.65 16.49
C ASN A 7 -7.55 6.08 15.11
N PHE A 8 -8.49 5.40 14.46
CA PHE A 8 -8.31 4.98 13.08
C PHE A 8 -8.52 6.17 12.14
N SER A 9 -7.46 6.56 11.43
CA SER A 9 -7.46 7.63 10.44
C SER A 9 -7.49 7.06 9.03
N TYR A 10 -8.53 7.40 8.26
CA TYR A 10 -8.76 6.88 6.91
C TYR A 10 -8.79 8.02 5.89
N ASN A 11 -7.68 8.22 5.17
CA ASN A 11 -7.60 9.23 4.11
C ASN A 11 -8.14 8.67 2.79
N ILE A 12 -9.31 9.17 2.36
CA ILE A 12 -10.03 8.68 1.19
C ILE A 12 -9.16 8.81 -0.07
N ARG A 13 -8.50 9.95 -0.25
CA ARG A 13 -7.73 10.25 -1.46
C ARG A 13 -6.49 9.36 -1.59
N TRP A 14 -5.80 9.12 -0.47
CA TRP A 14 -4.67 8.18 -0.45
C TRP A 14 -5.14 6.78 -0.85
N VAL A 15 -6.24 6.30 -0.26
CA VAL A 15 -6.78 4.98 -0.56
C VAL A 15 -7.16 4.82 -2.03
N GLU A 16 -7.89 5.78 -2.61
CA GLU A 16 -8.29 5.72 -4.02
C GLU A 16 -7.08 5.68 -4.98
N LEU A 17 -5.97 6.33 -4.60
CA LEU A 17 -4.73 6.35 -5.39
C LEU A 17 -3.86 5.09 -5.19
N THR A 18 -3.89 4.49 -4.01
CA THR A 18 -3.09 3.31 -3.68
C THR A 18 -3.75 2.02 -4.14
N PHE A 19 -5.05 1.87 -3.92
CA PHE A 19 -5.78 0.61 -4.13
C PHE A 19 -6.52 0.62 -5.47
N THR A 20 -5.78 0.77 -6.56
CA THR A 20 -6.35 1.00 -7.91
C THR A 20 -6.92 -0.27 -8.57
N SER A 21 -6.48 -1.45 -8.17
CA SER A 21 -6.95 -2.72 -8.71
C SER A 21 -7.12 -3.78 -7.63
N PRO A 22 -7.93 -4.83 -7.88
CA PRO A 22 -8.04 -5.96 -6.96
C PRO A 22 -6.70 -6.64 -6.69
N SER A 23 -5.88 -6.85 -7.72
CA SER A 23 -4.56 -7.48 -7.58
C SER A 23 -3.60 -6.66 -6.70
N ILE A 24 -3.55 -5.34 -6.90
CA ILE A 24 -2.74 -4.45 -6.05
C ILE A 24 -3.27 -4.47 -4.61
N THR A 25 -4.59 -4.47 -4.45
CA THR A 25 -5.22 -4.52 -3.13
C THR A 25 -4.87 -5.80 -2.38
N GLU A 26 -4.98 -6.94 -3.03
CA GLU A 26 -4.59 -8.24 -2.46
C GLU A 26 -3.09 -8.27 -2.17
N GLN A 27 -2.24 -7.79 -3.08
CA GLN A 27 -0.79 -7.76 -2.89
C GLN A 27 -0.38 -6.92 -1.67
N LEU A 28 -1.04 -5.78 -1.43
CA LEU A 28 -0.74 -4.90 -0.31
C LEU A 28 -1.32 -5.39 1.01
N LEU A 29 -2.54 -5.97 0.99
CA LEU A 29 -3.22 -6.39 2.22
C LEU A 29 -2.88 -7.83 2.66
N SER A 30 -2.47 -8.72 1.76
CA SER A 30 -2.19 -10.13 2.10
C SER A 30 -1.12 -10.26 3.19
N PRO A 31 0.03 -9.55 3.14
CA PRO A 31 1.04 -9.60 4.20
C PRO A 31 0.50 -9.11 5.56
N GLU A 32 -0.40 -8.13 5.55
CA GLU A 32 -1.00 -7.58 6.77
C GLU A 32 -2.05 -8.51 7.39
N ARG A 33 -2.73 -9.31 6.56
CA ARG A 33 -3.58 -10.41 7.03
C ARG A 33 -2.75 -11.54 7.64
N GLU A 34 -1.67 -11.95 6.97
CA GLU A 34 -0.80 -13.04 7.44
C GLU A 34 -0.07 -12.71 8.74
N SER A 35 0.26 -11.44 8.97
CA SER A 35 0.80 -10.95 10.24
C SER A 35 -0.24 -10.79 11.35
N GLY A 36 -1.53 -11.03 11.06
CA GLY A 36 -2.61 -10.90 12.03
C GLY A 36 -3.01 -9.45 12.35
N ASN A 37 -2.56 -8.47 11.56
CA ASN A 37 -2.99 -7.08 11.73
C ASN A 37 -4.43 -6.88 11.24
N ILE A 38 -4.86 -7.61 10.20
CA ILE A 38 -6.21 -7.52 9.64
C ILE A 38 -6.95 -8.85 9.86
N SER A 39 -8.21 -8.79 10.28
CA SER A 39 -9.06 -9.99 10.37
C SER A 39 -9.36 -10.55 8.97
N TYR A 40 -9.69 -11.85 8.88
CA TYR A 40 -10.06 -12.43 7.58
C TYR A 40 -11.29 -11.75 6.97
N ASN A 41 -12.27 -11.35 7.80
CA ASN A 41 -13.47 -10.66 7.34
C ASN A 41 -13.14 -9.25 6.81
N ASP A 42 -12.34 -8.47 7.55
CA ASP A 42 -11.92 -7.12 7.14
C ASP A 42 -11.10 -7.17 5.85
N TYR A 43 -10.25 -8.19 5.68
CA TYR A 43 -9.51 -8.44 4.44
C TYR A 43 -10.45 -8.62 3.25
N GLN A 44 -11.45 -9.51 3.36
CA GLN A 44 -12.43 -9.75 2.30
C GLN A 44 -13.27 -8.51 1.98
N LEU A 45 -13.62 -7.74 3.01
CA LEU A 45 -14.38 -6.51 2.86
C LEU A 45 -13.55 -5.47 2.09
N ALA A 46 -12.27 -5.32 2.45
CA ALA A 46 -11.35 -4.38 1.82
C ALA A 46 -11.02 -4.75 0.36
N THR A 47 -10.75 -6.02 0.06
CA THR A 47 -10.42 -6.46 -1.32
C THR A 47 -11.59 -6.25 -2.28
N ARG A 48 -12.83 -6.39 -1.81
CA ARG A 48 -14.03 -6.12 -2.61
C ARG A 48 -14.34 -4.63 -2.71
N PHE A 49 -14.15 -3.89 -1.62
CA PHE A 49 -14.56 -2.49 -1.55
C PHE A 49 -13.56 -1.56 -2.22
N LEU A 50 -12.28 -1.59 -1.83
CA LEU A 50 -11.29 -0.56 -2.19
C LEU A 50 -11.11 -0.35 -3.70
N PRO A 51 -11.00 -1.40 -4.55
CA PRO A 51 -10.88 -1.21 -6.00
C PRO A 51 -12.23 -0.98 -6.72
N ALA A 52 -13.35 -0.94 -5.99
CA ALA A 52 -14.69 -0.90 -6.58
C ALA A 52 -14.99 0.42 -7.29
N SER A 53 -16.13 0.45 -7.99
CA SER A 53 -16.52 1.56 -8.87
C SER A 53 -16.92 2.87 -8.18
N HIS A 54 -16.96 2.93 -6.85
CA HIS A 54 -17.36 4.15 -6.11
C HIS A 54 -16.41 5.34 -6.37
N ARG A 55 -15.12 5.07 -6.64
CA ARG A 55 -14.13 6.05 -7.10
C ARG A 55 -14.53 6.79 -8.38
N HIS A 56 -15.38 6.18 -9.22
CA HIS A 56 -15.83 6.79 -10.47
C HIS A 56 -17.10 7.63 -10.31
N TYR A 57 -17.74 7.64 -9.13
CA TYR A 57 -19.01 8.34 -8.93
C TYR A 57 -18.92 9.84 -9.22
N ARG A 58 -17.77 10.46 -8.95
CA ARG A 58 -17.54 11.87 -9.29
C ARG A 58 -17.61 12.11 -10.80
N TYR A 59 -16.94 11.26 -11.59
CA TYR A 59 -16.91 11.40 -13.06
C TYR A 59 -18.26 11.04 -13.67
N ILE A 60 -18.87 9.94 -13.22
CA ILE A 60 -20.20 9.52 -13.69
C ILE A 60 -21.23 10.60 -13.34
N GLY A 61 -21.18 11.13 -12.12
CA GLY A 61 -22.04 12.22 -11.68
C GLY A 61 -21.87 13.46 -12.55
N ALA A 62 -20.63 13.88 -12.82
CA ALA A 62 -20.32 15.03 -13.65
C ALA A 62 -20.78 14.87 -15.11
N LEU A 63 -20.73 13.66 -15.68
CA LEU A 63 -21.10 13.40 -17.07
C LEU A 63 -22.59 13.08 -17.26
N SER A 64 -23.30 12.65 -16.21
CA SER A 64 -24.73 12.30 -16.27
C SER A 64 -25.67 13.40 -16.81
N PRO A 65 -25.40 14.71 -16.67
CA PRO A 65 -26.26 15.77 -17.22
C PRO A 65 -26.18 15.88 -18.75
N ILE A 66 -25.12 15.38 -19.40
CA ILE A 66 -24.94 15.47 -20.86
C ILE A 66 -26.14 14.85 -21.62
N PRO A 67 -26.48 13.56 -21.41
CA PRO A 67 -27.62 12.95 -22.09
C PRO A 67 -28.95 13.60 -21.70
N VAL A 68 -29.09 14.04 -20.44
CA VAL A 68 -30.31 14.71 -19.95
C VAL A 68 -30.52 16.03 -20.68
N VAL A 69 -29.51 16.91 -20.69
CA VAL A 69 -29.59 18.19 -21.39
C VAL A 69 -29.81 17.96 -22.88
N TYR A 70 -29.13 16.99 -23.50
CA TYR A 70 -29.31 16.66 -24.91
C TYR A 70 -30.75 16.23 -25.23
N ALA A 71 -31.34 15.35 -24.43
CA ALA A 71 -32.70 14.85 -24.63
C ALA A 71 -33.78 15.93 -24.46
N PHE A 72 -33.57 16.88 -23.55
CA PHE A 72 -34.51 17.98 -23.29
C PHE A 72 -34.20 19.27 -24.05
N ARG A 73 -33.13 19.29 -24.86
CA ARG A 73 -32.73 20.48 -25.61
C ARG A 73 -33.74 20.79 -26.70
N LYS A 74 -34.36 21.97 -26.65
CA LYS A 74 -35.16 22.49 -27.77
C LYS A 74 -34.25 23.14 -28.81
N PRO A 75 -34.57 23.05 -30.12
CA PRO A 75 -33.76 23.67 -31.17
C PRO A 75 -33.70 25.21 -31.05
N SER A 76 -34.70 25.82 -30.40
CA SER A 76 -34.74 27.27 -30.13
C SER A 76 -33.86 27.73 -28.95
N TRP A 77 -33.21 26.82 -28.22
CA TRP A 77 -32.33 27.20 -27.12
C TRP A 77 -31.05 27.83 -27.65
N SER A 78 -30.70 29.01 -27.11
CA SER A 78 -29.40 29.61 -27.38
C SER A 78 -28.27 28.74 -26.86
N LEU A 79 -27.11 28.83 -27.52
CA LEU A 79 -25.90 28.11 -27.13
C LEU A 79 -25.53 28.43 -25.66
N THR A 80 -25.61 29.70 -25.28
CA THR A 80 -25.32 30.16 -23.91
C THR A 80 -26.22 29.47 -22.88
N LYS A 81 -27.54 29.40 -23.11
CA LYS A 81 -28.47 28.70 -22.19
C LYS A 81 -28.11 27.23 -22.05
N THR A 82 -27.77 26.56 -23.14
CA THR A 82 -27.37 25.15 -23.14
C THR A 82 -26.07 24.94 -22.35
N CYS A 83 -25.04 25.76 -22.61
CA CYS A 83 -23.78 25.71 -21.87
C CYS A 83 -23.99 25.97 -20.37
N THR A 84 -24.78 26.98 -19.99
CA THR A 84 -25.03 27.29 -18.57
C THR A 84 -25.73 26.15 -17.86
N LEU A 85 -26.79 25.58 -18.45
CA LEU A 85 -27.49 24.43 -17.88
C LEU A 85 -26.57 23.21 -17.78
N LEU A 86 -25.75 22.96 -18.80
CA LEU A 86 -24.80 21.86 -18.79
C LEU A 86 -23.74 22.05 -17.70
N SER A 87 -23.10 23.21 -17.60
CA SER A 87 -22.10 23.51 -16.57
C SER A 87 -22.68 23.37 -15.16
N LEU A 88 -23.87 23.91 -14.91
CA LEU A 88 -24.54 23.80 -13.62
C LEU A 88 -24.87 22.34 -13.29
N GLY A 89 -25.40 21.60 -14.27
CA GLY A 89 -25.65 20.17 -14.16
C GLY A 89 -24.38 19.40 -13.81
N CYS A 90 -23.28 19.62 -14.55
CA CYS A 90 -22.01 18.90 -14.33
C CYS A 90 -21.45 19.15 -12.93
N LEU A 91 -21.53 20.40 -12.45
CA LEU A 91 -21.10 20.75 -11.09
C LEU A 91 -21.99 20.07 -10.04
N ALA A 92 -23.32 20.15 -10.16
CA ALA A 92 -24.25 19.52 -9.23
C ALA A 92 -24.08 17.99 -9.21
N GLY A 93 -23.99 17.37 -10.38
CA GLY A 93 -23.76 15.93 -10.52
C GLY A 93 -22.42 15.48 -9.93
N SER A 94 -21.35 16.26 -10.12
CA SER A 94 -20.04 16.01 -9.51
C SER A 94 -20.11 16.04 -7.97
N MET A 95 -20.82 17.02 -7.39
CA MET A 95 -21.01 17.14 -5.94
C MET A 95 -21.82 15.99 -5.36
N ILE A 96 -22.90 15.59 -6.03
CA ILE A 96 -23.70 14.42 -5.64
C ILE A 96 -22.85 13.15 -5.71
N GLY A 97 -22.11 12.95 -6.81
CA GLY A 97 -21.22 11.81 -6.99
C GLY A 97 -20.13 11.75 -5.91
N HIS A 98 -19.53 12.89 -5.55
CA HIS A 98 -18.56 12.98 -4.48
C HIS A 98 -19.15 12.63 -3.11
N SER A 99 -20.34 13.15 -2.81
CA SER A 99 -21.07 12.87 -1.55
C SER A 99 -21.41 11.39 -1.42
N LEU A 100 -21.85 10.75 -2.52
CA LEU A 100 -22.11 9.31 -2.55
C LEU A 100 -20.83 8.49 -2.35
N SER A 101 -19.69 8.92 -2.90
CA SER A 101 -18.40 8.26 -2.65
C SER A 101 -18.02 8.34 -1.17
N ILE A 102 -18.09 9.54 -0.55
CA ILE A 102 -17.81 9.73 0.87
C ILE A 102 -18.72 8.84 1.73
N LEU A 103 -20.02 8.77 1.43
CA LEU A 103 -20.96 7.92 2.16
C LEU A 103 -20.59 6.43 2.06
N LYS A 104 -20.10 5.98 0.90
CA LYS A 104 -19.63 4.59 0.72
C LYS A 104 -18.39 4.30 1.55
N HIS A 105 -17.40 5.20 1.54
CA HIS A 105 -16.21 5.09 2.40
C HIS A 105 -16.58 5.11 3.88
N TYR A 106 -17.52 5.95 4.29
CA TYR A 106 -18.01 6.00 5.66
C TYR A 106 -18.64 4.66 6.09
N LYS A 107 -19.50 4.10 5.26
CA LYS A 107 -20.12 2.78 5.51
C LYS A 107 -19.06 1.67 5.59
N PHE A 108 -18.06 1.71 4.71
CA PHE A 108 -16.93 0.78 4.75
C PHE A 108 -16.16 0.88 6.07
N VAL A 109 -15.74 2.09 6.47
CA VAL A 109 -14.99 2.31 7.72
C VAL A 109 -15.78 1.86 8.95
N ARG A 110 -17.11 2.03 8.95
CA ARG A 110 -17.98 1.51 10.02
C ARG A 110 -18.13 -0.01 10.02
N ALA A 111 -18.03 -0.65 8.87
CA ALA A 111 -18.17 -2.10 8.74
C ALA A 111 -16.92 -2.88 9.14
N ILE A 112 -15.77 -2.22 9.30
CA ILE A 112 -14.52 -2.84 9.79
C ILE A 112 -14.73 -3.32 11.23
N GLU A 113 -14.38 -4.57 11.50
CA GLU A 113 -14.48 -5.19 12.82
C GLU A 113 -13.33 -4.77 13.74
N ASN A 114 -12.09 -4.77 13.22
CA ASN A 114 -10.90 -4.41 14.00
C ASN A 114 -10.26 -3.11 13.47
N PRO A 115 -10.80 -1.92 13.81
CA PRO A 115 -10.28 -0.65 13.30
C PRO A 115 -8.83 -0.39 13.74
N VAL A 116 -8.44 -0.86 14.93
CA VAL A 116 -7.08 -0.68 15.44
C VAL A 116 -6.09 -1.51 14.62
N GLY A 117 -6.36 -2.79 14.38
CA GLY A 117 -5.52 -3.64 13.55
C GLY A 117 -5.43 -3.15 12.10
N PHE A 118 -6.56 -2.74 11.55
CA PHE A 118 -6.63 -2.15 10.20
C PHE A 118 -5.82 -0.85 10.08
N SER A 119 -5.82 0.00 11.12
CA SER A 119 -5.01 1.22 11.17
C SER A 119 -3.50 0.92 11.13
N ARG A 120 -3.04 -0.10 11.87
CA ARG A 120 -1.64 -0.54 11.85
C ARG A 120 -1.25 -1.05 10.47
N ALA A 121 -2.12 -1.85 9.85
CA ALA A 121 -1.89 -2.35 8.50
C ALA A 121 -1.74 -1.20 7.49
N PHE A 122 -2.59 -0.18 7.56
CA PHE A 122 -2.49 1.00 6.70
C PHE A 122 -1.19 1.77 6.91
N ASN A 123 -0.77 1.95 8.17
CA ASN A 123 0.52 2.57 8.47
C ASN A 123 1.70 1.75 7.92
N ASN A 124 1.66 0.42 8.04
CA ASN A 124 2.69 -0.46 7.48
C ASN A 124 2.75 -0.35 5.96
N ILE A 125 1.61 -0.34 5.29
CA ILE A 125 1.51 -0.17 3.83
C ILE A 125 2.03 1.19 3.42
N GLN A 126 1.64 2.26 4.11
CA GLN A 126 2.11 3.62 3.82
C GLN A 126 3.63 3.73 4.00
N ASN A 127 4.18 3.15 5.07
CA ASN A 127 5.62 3.11 5.30
C ASN A 127 6.37 2.30 4.23
N ARG A 128 5.75 1.21 3.73
CA ARG A 128 6.35 0.34 2.71
C ARG A 128 6.37 0.98 1.31
N ILE A 129 5.25 1.59 0.90
CA ILE A 129 5.16 2.28 -0.39
C ILE A 129 6.00 3.56 -0.37
N GLY A 130 6.12 4.19 0.80
CA GLY A 130 6.71 5.51 0.94
C GLY A 130 5.82 6.60 0.31
N GLY A 131 6.26 7.84 0.45
CA GLY A 131 5.59 9.00 -0.16
C GLY A 131 4.80 9.87 0.82
N VAL A 132 4.42 11.04 0.31
CA VAL A 132 3.67 12.05 1.08
C VAL A 132 2.18 11.72 1.00
N VAL A 133 1.52 11.62 2.15
CA VAL A 133 0.06 11.42 2.20
C VAL A 133 -0.62 12.63 1.56
N PRO A 134 -1.41 12.47 0.49
CA PRO A 134 -2.07 13.57 -0.16
C PRO A 134 -3.08 14.24 0.77
N GLN A 135 -3.20 15.56 0.66
CA GLN A 135 -4.26 16.29 1.34
C GLN A 135 -5.63 15.88 0.78
N GLY A 136 -6.55 15.54 1.69
CA GLY A 136 -7.88 15.06 1.35
C GLY A 136 -8.76 14.84 2.58
N PRO A 137 -10.04 14.47 2.36
CA PRO A 137 -10.95 14.16 3.45
C PRO A 137 -10.47 12.93 4.21
N VAL A 138 -10.40 13.07 5.54
CA VAL A 138 -10.02 12.01 6.47
C VAL A 138 -11.24 11.63 7.30
N ILE A 139 -11.58 10.35 7.29
CA ILE A 139 -12.60 9.78 8.18
C ILE A 139 -11.86 9.28 9.42
N VAL A 140 -12.22 9.80 10.59
CA VAL A 140 -11.67 9.35 11.87
C VAL A 140 -12.73 8.50 12.56
N ARG A 141 -12.35 7.28 12.97
CA ARG A 141 -13.16 6.40 13.81
C ARG A 141 -12.48 6.27 15.17
N VAL A 142 -13.18 6.70 16.20
CA VAL A 142 -12.79 6.47 17.61
C VAL A 142 -13.25 5.06 17.97
N SER A 143 -12.36 4.26 18.53
CA SER A 143 -12.70 2.92 19.01
C SER A 143 -13.40 3.05 20.37
N GLU A 144 -14.69 2.73 20.45
CA GLU A 144 -15.48 2.75 21.71
C GLU A 144 -15.03 1.69 22.73
N GLN A 145 -14.08 0.83 22.38
CA GLN A 145 -13.69 -0.32 23.20
C GLN A 145 -12.98 0.08 24.51
N ASP A 146 -12.46 1.31 24.62
CA ASP A 146 -11.82 1.82 25.84
C ASP A 146 -12.82 2.41 26.85
N ASP A 147 -14.03 2.79 26.42
CA ASP A 147 -15.01 3.45 27.30
C ASP A 147 -15.75 2.47 28.23
N LEU A 148 -15.83 1.19 27.84
CA LEU A 148 -16.47 0.16 28.66
C LEU A 148 -15.58 -0.41 29.78
N GLN A 149 -14.26 -0.18 29.75
CA GLN A 149 -13.35 -0.60 30.84
C GLN A 149 -13.13 0.47 31.92
N SER A 150 -13.57 1.72 31.69
CA SER A 150 -13.35 2.83 32.63
C SER A 150 -14.52 3.13 33.56
N SER A 151 -15.67 2.45 33.42
CA SER A 151 -16.86 2.69 34.27
C SER A 151 -16.96 1.84 35.56
N ASP A 152 -16.03 0.91 35.82
CA ASP A 152 -16.10 0.03 37.01
C ASP A 152 -15.17 0.42 38.19
N MET A 153 -14.60 1.63 38.20
CA MET A 153 -13.74 2.12 39.30
C MET A 153 -14.38 3.22 40.17
N HIS A 154 -15.64 3.05 40.54
CA HIS A 154 -16.22 3.76 41.68
C HIS A 154 -16.98 2.80 42.60
N GLY A 155 -16.26 2.11 43.48
CA GLY A 155 -16.90 1.26 44.48
C GLY A 155 -16.03 0.33 45.32
N THR A 156 -14.73 0.58 45.51
CA THR A 156 -13.97 -0.19 46.52
C THR A 156 -13.09 0.73 47.34
N MET A 157 -13.61 1.11 48.51
CA MET A 157 -12.79 1.58 49.62
C MET A 157 -11.76 0.49 49.96
N GLU A 158 -10.49 0.85 49.84
CA GLU A 158 -9.55 0.87 50.97
C GLU A 158 -9.69 -0.29 51.98
N LEU A 159 -8.71 -1.19 52.00
CA LEU A 159 -7.89 -1.47 53.19
C LEU A 159 -6.69 -2.35 52.78
N SER A 160 -5.52 -1.72 52.87
CA SER A 160 -4.21 -2.34 52.67
C SER A 160 -3.83 -3.20 53.87
N PRO A 161 -3.23 -4.40 53.66
CA PRO A 161 -2.28 -4.94 54.62
C PRO A 161 -0.87 -5.09 54.00
N ALA A 162 0.12 -5.03 54.87
CA ALA A 162 1.54 -4.84 54.57
C ALA A 162 2.32 -6.14 54.31
N GLN A 163 3.36 -6.03 53.45
CA GLN A 163 4.67 -6.74 53.43
C GLN A 163 4.69 -8.29 53.30
N PRO A 164 5.82 -8.97 52.95
CA PRO A 164 7.24 -8.57 53.11
C PRO A 164 8.22 -8.85 51.94
N ASN A 165 9.42 -8.26 52.11
CA ASN A 165 10.69 -8.49 51.41
C ASN A 165 11.05 -9.96 51.21
N ASN A 166 11.70 -10.28 50.07
CA ASN A 166 12.63 -11.40 50.01
C ASN A 166 13.87 -11.07 49.16
N THR A 167 15.01 -11.10 49.83
CA THR A 167 16.38 -10.90 49.36
C THR A 167 17.07 -12.25 49.07
N SER A 168 17.65 -12.37 47.85
CA SER A 168 18.97 -12.98 47.49
C SER A 168 19.19 -14.52 47.69
N PRO A 169 20.06 -15.25 46.92
CA PRO A 169 21.51 -14.95 46.77
C PRO A 169 22.21 -15.22 45.41
N THR A 170 23.39 -14.61 45.36
CA THR A 170 24.56 -14.67 44.46
C THR A 170 25.23 -16.05 44.30
N SER A 171 25.72 -16.38 43.09
CA SER A 171 27.12 -16.87 42.85
C SER A 171 27.40 -17.27 41.37
N GLY A 172 28.46 -16.68 40.78
CA GLY A 172 29.20 -17.27 39.65
C GLY A 172 29.71 -16.28 38.59
N PRO A 173 30.98 -15.82 38.65
CA PRO A 173 31.60 -15.06 37.58
C PRO A 173 32.36 -15.97 36.62
N THR A 174 31.76 -16.31 35.48
CA THR A 174 32.51 -16.77 34.30
C THR A 174 32.45 -15.66 33.27
N ALA A 175 33.57 -14.97 33.10
CA ALA A 175 33.75 -13.89 32.15
C ALA A 175 33.59 -14.41 30.71
N THR A 176 32.35 -14.51 30.25
CA THR A 176 32.02 -14.54 28.83
C THR A 176 31.69 -13.10 28.47
N LYS A 177 32.53 -12.51 27.62
CA LYS A 177 32.28 -11.19 27.03
C LYS A 177 30.82 -11.14 26.58
N PRO A 178 30.04 -10.10 26.91
CA PRO A 178 28.67 -10.00 26.43
C PRO A 178 28.72 -10.12 24.92
N LEU A 179 28.09 -11.19 24.39
CA LEU A 179 28.00 -11.42 22.96
C LEU A 179 27.50 -10.11 22.34
N SER A 180 28.28 -9.56 21.42
CA SER A 180 27.91 -8.32 20.74
C SER A 180 26.51 -8.51 20.16
N LYS A 181 25.65 -7.49 20.24
CA LYS A 181 24.34 -7.53 19.55
C LYS A 181 24.48 -7.97 18.09
N TRP A 182 25.61 -7.66 17.46
CA TRP A 182 25.94 -8.11 16.10
C TRP A 182 26.21 -9.61 15.99
N ASP A 183 26.79 -10.25 17.00
CA ASP A 183 27.00 -11.69 17.01
C ASP A 183 25.69 -12.44 17.21
N GLN A 184 24.77 -11.88 17.99
CA GLN A 184 23.41 -12.43 18.13
C GLN A 184 22.63 -12.33 16.82
N ILE A 185 22.67 -11.18 16.13
CA ILE A 185 22.05 -11.01 14.80
C ILE A 185 22.65 -11.99 13.77
N ARG A 186 23.97 -12.20 13.79
CA ARG A 186 24.64 -13.15 12.88
C ARG A 186 24.25 -14.61 13.18
N ALA A 187 24.15 -14.98 14.46
CA ALA A 187 23.74 -16.33 14.86
C ALA A 187 22.26 -16.62 14.51
N ASP A 188 21.38 -15.64 14.70
CA ASP A 188 19.96 -15.77 14.35
C ASP A 188 19.73 -15.79 12.84
N SER A 189 20.47 -14.97 12.07
CA SER A 189 20.41 -14.96 10.60
C SER A 189 20.96 -16.23 9.96
N ALA A 190 21.85 -16.97 10.63
CA ALA A 190 22.39 -18.24 10.14
C ALA A 190 21.46 -19.43 10.41
N ARG A 191 20.58 -19.34 11.43
CA ARG A 191 19.66 -20.43 11.81
C ARG A 191 18.31 -20.39 11.08
N SER A 192 17.94 -19.24 10.51
CA SER A 192 16.60 -19.02 9.93
C SER A 192 16.66 -18.30 8.59
N THR A 193 17.26 -18.92 7.58
CA THR A 193 17.00 -18.55 6.18
C THR A 193 16.23 -19.67 5.50
N PRO A 194 14.91 -19.80 5.75
CA PRO A 194 14.04 -20.28 4.68
C PRO A 194 14.30 -19.39 3.46
N ALA A 195 14.42 -20.01 2.28
CA ALA A 195 14.82 -19.36 1.03
C ALA A 195 14.24 -17.94 0.94
N SER A 196 15.12 -16.95 0.79
CA SER A 196 14.76 -15.53 0.79
C SER A 196 13.52 -15.31 -0.08
N SER A 197 12.54 -14.54 0.39
CA SER A 197 11.37 -14.15 -0.41
C SER A 197 11.78 -13.57 -1.78
N TRP A 198 12.97 -12.96 -1.86
CA TRP A 198 13.59 -12.52 -3.11
C TRP A 198 14.04 -13.65 -4.05
N ASP A 199 14.51 -14.78 -3.52
CA ASP A 199 14.81 -15.98 -4.31
C ASP A 199 13.55 -16.67 -4.79
N ALA A 200 12.48 -16.68 -3.98
CA ALA A 200 11.19 -17.20 -4.41
C ALA A 200 10.65 -16.41 -5.62
N ILE A 201 10.72 -15.07 -5.58
CA ILE A 201 10.33 -14.21 -6.71
C ILE A 201 11.18 -14.48 -7.95
N ARG A 202 12.51 -14.61 -7.80
CA ARG A 202 13.42 -14.94 -8.90
C ARG A 202 13.11 -16.30 -9.52
N GLN A 203 12.92 -17.33 -8.70
CA GLN A 203 12.54 -18.67 -9.16
C GLN A 203 11.21 -18.65 -9.92
N THR A 204 10.19 -17.94 -9.43
CA THR A 204 8.93 -17.81 -10.17
C THR A 204 9.10 -17.10 -11.51
N HIS A 205 9.93 -16.06 -11.59
CA HIS A 205 10.21 -15.37 -12.85
C HIS A 205 11.00 -16.25 -13.83
N GLU A 206 11.97 -17.03 -13.36
CA GLU A 206 12.72 -17.97 -14.19
C GLU A 206 11.82 -19.11 -14.70
N MET A 207 10.98 -19.70 -13.84
CA MET A 207 10.00 -20.72 -14.23
C MET A 207 8.99 -20.19 -15.25
N ALA A 208 8.48 -18.98 -15.07
CA ALA A 208 7.54 -18.36 -16.01
C ALA A 208 8.20 -18.06 -17.37
N ARG A 209 9.49 -17.71 -17.39
CA ARG A 209 10.25 -17.50 -18.64
C ARG A 209 10.43 -18.80 -19.40
N LEU A 210 10.70 -19.90 -18.71
CA LEU A 210 10.84 -21.23 -19.31
C LEU A 210 9.50 -21.78 -19.83
N ALA A 211 8.38 -21.51 -19.16
CA ALA A 211 7.05 -21.94 -19.63
C ALA A 211 6.61 -21.18 -20.89
N LYS A 212 6.99 -19.90 -21.02
CA LYS A 212 6.57 -19.04 -22.14
C LYS A 212 7.38 -19.27 -23.41
N SER A 213 8.56 -19.87 -23.35
CA SER A 213 9.40 -20.07 -24.53
C SER A 213 8.88 -21.17 -25.46
N GLY A 214 8.02 -22.09 -25.01
CA GLY A 214 7.34 -23.06 -25.88
C GLY A 214 8.29 -23.99 -26.67
N ILE A 215 9.56 -24.09 -26.26
CA ILE A 215 10.54 -24.94 -26.93
C ILE A 215 10.41 -26.36 -26.37
N PRO A 216 10.05 -27.38 -27.18
CA PRO A 216 10.01 -28.75 -26.72
C PRO A 216 11.40 -29.18 -26.26
N VAL A 217 11.50 -29.63 -25.00
CA VAL A 217 12.71 -30.16 -24.38
C VAL A 217 13.15 -31.42 -25.14
N LYS A 218 13.97 -31.24 -26.17
CA LYS A 218 14.86 -32.27 -26.68
C LYS A 218 16.14 -32.21 -25.88
N THR A 219 16.38 -33.28 -25.15
CA THR A 219 17.62 -33.61 -24.44
C THR A 219 18.87 -33.44 -25.33
N SER A 220 19.93 -32.87 -24.72
CA SER A 220 21.36 -32.81 -25.11
C SER A 220 21.87 -31.53 -25.84
N PRO A 221 23.15 -31.14 -25.65
CA PRO A 221 23.48 -30.06 -24.72
C PRO A 221 24.32 -28.91 -25.32
N GLN A 222 24.17 -27.72 -24.72
CA GLN A 222 25.26 -26.78 -24.43
C GLN A 222 26.05 -26.20 -25.63
N GLU A 223 25.39 -25.48 -26.55
CA GLU A 223 26.15 -24.61 -27.49
C GLU A 223 25.44 -23.31 -27.91
N SER A 224 24.15 -23.12 -27.58
CA SER A 224 23.39 -21.95 -28.05
C SER A 224 23.30 -20.78 -27.06
N GLN A 225 23.63 -20.94 -25.78
CA GLN A 225 23.56 -19.83 -24.80
C GLN A 225 24.78 -18.90 -24.80
N SER A 226 25.91 -19.30 -25.38
CA SER A 226 27.11 -18.44 -25.49
C SER A 226 26.95 -17.36 -26.56
N ASN A 227 26.18 -17.62 -27.62
CA ASN A 227 25.97 -16.66 -28.71
C ASN A 227 25.01 -15.52 -28.35
N ASP A 228 24.03 -15.75 -27.45
CA ASP A 228 23.13 -14.67 -27.01
C ASP A 228 23.81 -13.69 -26.05
N ARG A 229 24.78 -14.16 -25.25
CA ARG A 229 25.54 -13.25 -24.37
C ARG A 229 26.51 -12.36 -25.15
N SER A 230 27.14 -12.87 -26.21
CA SER A 230 28.10 -12.08 -26.99
C SER A 230 27.41 -10.98 -27.82
N THR A 231 26.18 -11.22 -28.28
CA THR A 231 25.38 -10.21 -28.98
C THR A 231 24.85 -9.14 -28.03
N GLU A 232 24.33 -9.50 -26.85
CA GLU A 232 23.90 -8.53 -25.84
C GLU A 232 25.07 -7.65 -25.33
N GLN A 233 26.26 -8.24 -25.17
CA GLN A 233 27.46 -7.50 -24.76
C GLN A 233 27.89 -6.48 -25.83
N ALA A 234 27.88 -6.88 -27.11
CA ALA A 234 28.24 -6.00 -28.22
C ALA A 234 27.27 -4.83 -28.37
N GLU A 235 25.98 -5.05 -28.11
CA GLU A 235 24.96 -4.00 -28.15
C GLU A 235 25.14 -2.98 -27.01
N PHE A 236 25.51 -3.45 -25.82
CA PHE A 236 25.83 -2.58 -24.68
C PHE A 236 27.07 -1.71 -24.93
N ASP A 237 28.13 -2.30 -25.49
CA ASP A 237 29.36 -1.56 -25.82
C ASP A 237 29.11 -0.51 -26.93
N ALA A 238 28.28 -0.84 -27.93
CA ALA A 238 27.89 0.11 -28.98
C ALA A 238 27.13 1.32 -28.42
N LEU A 239 26.33 1.13 -27.36
CA LEU A 239 25.55 2.20 -26.73
C LEU A 239 26.45 3.12 -25.91
N LEU A 240 27.43 2.58 -25.18
CA LEU A 240 28.45 3.35 -24.46
C LEU A 240 29.38 4.14 -25.38
N GLU A 241 29.79 3.56 -26.51
CA GLU A 241 30.65 4.25 -27.48
C GLU A 241 29.91 5.42 -28.15
N ARG A 242 28.60 5.26 -28.36
CA ARG A 242 27.72 6.36 -28.83
C ARG A 242 27.64 7.49 -27.81
N GLU A 243 27.54 7.17 -26.52
CA GLU A 243 27.53 8.16 -25.44
C GLU A 243 28.88 8.91 -25.34
N ARG A 244 30.02 8.21 -25.44
CA ARG A 244 31.36 8.82 -25.50
C ARG A 244 31.52 9.77 -26.68
N ARG A 245 31.03 9.40 -27.86
CA ARG A 245 31.09 10.28 -29.04
C ARG A 245 30.27 11.55 -28.86
N MET A 246 29.12 11.46 -28.21
CA MET A 246 28.30 12.64 -27.91
C MET A 246 28.93 13.53 -26.82
N SER A 247 29.61 12.94 -25.84
CA SER A 247 30.30 13.70 -24.78
C SER A 247 31.65 14.29 -25.22
N GLY A 248 32.33 13.69 -26.20
CA GLY A 248 33.68 14.10 -26.62
C GLY A 248 33.75 15.05 -27.84
N GLY A 249 32.65 15.21 -28.59
CA GLY A 249 32.63 15.97 -29.86
C GLY A 249 32.37 17.48 -29.74
N GLY A 250 32.20 18.03 -28.53
CA GLY A 250 31.83 19.45 -28.32
C GLY A 250 32.99 20.39 -28.01
N GLY A 251 34.24 19.91 -28.00
CA GLY A 251 35.39 20.65 -27.50
C GLY A 251 36.32 21.20 -28.60
N GLY A 252 35.90 22.29 -29.24
CA GLY A 252 36.83 23.36 -29.65
C GLY A 252 37.59 23.19 -30.95
N ASP A 253 36.96 23.62 -32.06
CA ASP A 253 37.70 24.19 -33.19
C ASP A 253 37.18 25.62 -33.39
N THR A 254 37.82 26.55 -32.68
CA THR A 254 37.63 27.99 -32.87
C THR A 254 38.99 28.66 -32.84
N THR A 255 39.26 29.40 -33.91
CA THR A 255 40.34 30.39 -34.12
C THR A 255 41.73 29.80 -34.35
N THR A 256 42.45 30.14 -35.43
CA THR A 256 42.60 31.45 -36.10
C THR A 256 42.79 31.33 -37.60
#